data_AF-A0A7X4CJG3-F1
#
_entry.id   AF-A0A7X4CJG3-F1
#
_cell.length_a   1.000
_cell.length_b   1.000
_cell.length_c   1.000
_cell.angle_alpha   90.00
_cell.angle_beta   90.00
_cell.angle_gamma   90.00
#
_symmetry.space_group_name_H-M   'P 1'
#
loop_
_entity.id
_entity.type
_entity.pdbx_description
1 polymer ?
#
loop_
_entity_poly.entity_id
_entity_poly.type
_entity_poly.pdbx_seq_one_letter_code
_entity_poly.pdbx_strand_id
1 'polypeptide(L)'
;MTNPGSQWLANEMVAAAERYGIGLAIDVLEDAGSRISDHAPFWRQGYDAIVGIENHLPADPTTYGVREGVYRVNSQYHTVVDLPDSLNWELVRRTTQLAVATLAQYGLGEGMPNLAVFTGDLHSVRDDDLRVRVSNIGLGAVASSFSVQVSQCALDSSRCEVIHREQAPEGLTPGASADLHIPWQRFGEMVFLIEVDTEGQISEVSETDNRVFQRLRLVPQSKIAVFPNPLRIGNGSVLRFSGVPLKSSVQVFGPAGGLVWEAIEDDDAQRRLGAKANEVLWHGVNHTNIPVGNGVYIVTIHSPEGTLLMRDKIAVVR
;
A
#
# COMPACT_ATOMS: atom_id res chain seq x y z
N MET A 1 -0.64 -13.75 -12.11
CA MET A 1 -0.99 -13.38 -10.72
C MET A 1 -0.96 -11.87 -10.57
N THR A 2 -1.88 -11.33 -9.78
CA THR A 2 -2.09 -9.88 -9.58
C THR A 2 -2.45 -9.56 -8.12
N ASN A 3 -2.45 -8.26 -7.78
CA ASN A 3 -3.17 -7.71 -6.64
C ASN A 3 -4.42 -6.94 -7.15
N PRO A 4 -5.31 -6.46 -6.26
CA PRO A 4 -6.48 -5.69 -6.70
C PRO A 4 -6.15 -4.45 -7.55
N GLY A 5 -5.07 -3.74 -7.24
CA GLY A 5 -4.66 -2.53 -7.97
C GLY A 5 -4.16 -2.80 -9.39
N SER A 6 -3.50 -3.93 -9.61
CA SER A 6 -2.89 -4.29 -10.90
C SER A 6 -3.76 -5.23 -11.74
N GLN A 7 -4.97 -5.57 -11.28
CA GLN A 7 -5.84 -6.53 -11.97
C GLN A 7 -6.20 -6.07 -13.39
N TRP A 8 -6.33 -4.77 -13.61
CA TRP A 8 -6.58 -4.21 -14.95
C TRP A 8 -5.50 -4.62 -15.95
N LEU A 9 -4.23 -4.70 -15.54
CA LEU A 9 -3.13 -5.08 -16.42
C LEU A 9 -3.21 -6.55 -16.82
N ALA A 10 -3.60 -7.43 -15.88
CA ALA A 10 -3.86 -8.83 -16.17
C ALA A 10 -5.06 -8.99 -17.13
N ASN A 11 -6.12 -8.19 -16.93
CA ASN A 11 -7.29 -8.20 -17.81
C ASN A 11 -6.95 -7.74 -19.23
N GLU A 12 -6.11 -6.71 -19.41
CA GLU A 12 -5.68 -6.31 -20.75
C GLU A 12 -4.82 -7.38 -21.42
N MET A 13 -3.97 -8.11 -20.66
CA MET A 13 -3.26 -9.26 -21.24
C MET A 13 -4.23 -10.34 -21.72
N VAL A 14 -5.29 -10.66 -20.95
CA VAL A 14 -6.32 -11.60 -21.40
C VAL A 14 -7.01 -11.08 -22.67
N ALA A 15 -7.41 -9.80 -22.69
CA ALA A 15 -8.03 -9.18 -23.85
C ALA A 15 -7.12 -9.20 -25.08
N ALA A 16 -5.81 -8.93 -24.92
CA ALA A 16 -4.83 -9.00 -25.99
C ALA A 16 -4.65 -10.43 -26.51
N ALA A 17 -4.64 -11.44 -25.63
CA ALA A 17 -4.56 -12.84 -26.03
C ALA A 17 -5.73 -13.25 -26.93
N GLU A 18 -6.94 -12.82 -26.57
CA GLU A 18 -8.16 -13.07 -27.35
C GLU A 18 -8.15 -12.29 -28.66
N ARG A 19 -7.90 -10.98 -28.60
CA ARG A 19 -7.88 -10.05 -29.75
C ARG A 19 -6.95 -10.53 -30.87
N TYR A 20 -5.80 -11.08 -30.51
CA TYR A 20 -4.78 -11.55 -31.46
C TYR A 20 -4.76 -13.06 -31.68
N GLY A 21 -5.68 -13.82 -31.05
CA GLY A 21 -5.75 -15.26 -31.21
C GLY A 21 -4.46 -15.98 -30.81
N ILE A 22 -3.79 -15.52 -29.75
CA ILE A 22 -2.48 -16.05 -29.29
C ILE A 22 -2.59 -17.53 -28.88
N GLY A 23 -3.78 -17.96 -28.46
CA GLY A 23 -4.04 -19.35 -28.07
C GLY A 23 -3.32 -19.76 -26.79
N LEU A 24 -3.05 -18.82 -25.89
CA LEU A 24 -2.51 -19.09 -24.55
C LEU A 24 -3.69 -19.16 -23.57
N ALA A 25 -3.77 -20.22 -22.77
CA ALA A 25 -4.69 -20.27 -21.64
C ALA A 25 -4.09 -19.44 -20.50
N ILE A 26 -4.87 -18.49 -19.98
CA ILE A 26 -4.43 -17.56 -18.95
C ILE A 26 -5.39 -17.64 -17.77
N ASP A 27 -4.87 -18.08 -16.63
CA ASP A 27 -5.58 -18.05 -15.36
C ASP A 27 -5.15 -16.84 -14.54
N VAL A 28 -6.09 -15.94 -14.25
CA VAL A 28 -5.83 -14.77 -13.40
C VAL A 28 -6.03 -15.16 -11.94
N LEU A 29 -4.91 -15.33 -11.24
CA LEU A 29 -4.88 -15.50 -9.79
C LEU A 29 -4.70 -14.15 -9.09
N GLU A 30 -5.68 -13.71 -8.32
CA GLU A 30 -5.53 -12.60 -7.38
C GLU A 30 -4.93 -13.13 -6.06
N ASP A 31 -3.70 -12.71 -5.75
CA ASP A 31 -3.02 -13.00 -4.49
C ASP A 31 -2.16 -11.79 -4.09
N ALA A 32 -2.79 -10.82 -3.41
CA ALA A 32 -2.13 -9.62 -2.90
C ALA A 32 -1.05 -9.92 -1.84
N GLY A 33 -1.07 -11.12 -1.25
CA GLY A 33 -0.11 -11.55 -0.24
C GLY A 33 1.17 -12.14 -0.84
N SER A 34 1.16 -12.47 -2.14
CA SER A 34 2.28 -13.10 -2.81
C SER A 34 3.53 -12.23 -2.82
N ARG A 35 4.67 -12.85 -2.52
CA ARG A 35 5.99 -12.22 -2.51
C ARG A 35 7.03 -13.04 -3.28
N ILE A 36 6.58 -13.95 -4.12
CA ILE A 36 7.39 -15.05 -4.65
C ILE A 36 8.21 -14.67 -5.90
N SER A 37 8.23 -13.40 -6.31
CA SER A 37 8.98 -12.90 -7.48
C SER A 37 9.13 -11.36 -7.44
N ASP A 38 9.73 -10.80 -8.49
CA ASP A 38 10.19 -9.41 -8.55
C ASP A 38 9.07 -8.37 -8.66
N HIS A 39 7.83 -8.78 -8.92
CA HIS A 39 6.67 -7.88 -8.89
C HIS A 39 6.40 -7.31 -7.48
N ALA A 40 6.75 -8.04 -6.42
CA ALA A 40 6.40 -7.66 -5.05
C ALA A 40 7.04 -6.34 -4.58
N PRO A 41 8.33 -6.05 -4.86
CA PRO A 41 8.89 -4.71 -4.69
C PRO A 41 8.11 -3.59 -5.39
N PHE A 42 7.58 -3.79 -6.60
CA PHE A 42 6.80 -2.77 -7.31
C PHE A 42 5.49 -2.47 -6.59
N TRP A 43 4.76 -3.52 -6.17
CA TRP A 43 3.55 -3.36 -5.35
C TRP A 43 3.84 -2.61 -4.05
N ARG A 44 4.97 -2.88 -3.37
CA ARG A 44 5.35 -2.15 -2.16
C ARG A 44 5.59 -0.66 -2.39
N GLN A 45 5.87 -0.26 -3.62
CA GLN A 45 6.07 1.12 -4.02
C GLN A 45 4.83 1.72 -4.73
N GLY A 46 3.71 1.00 -4.74
CA GLY A 46 2.46 1.45 -5.37
C GLY A 46 2.49 1.43 -6.91
N TYR A 47 3.42 0.71 -7.53
CA TYR A 47 3.41 0.51 -8.98
C TYR A 47 2.59 -0.71 -9.34
N ASP A 48 1.84 -0.58 -10.43
CA ASP A 48 1.16 -1.71 -11.03
C ASP A 48 2.15 -2.69 -11.63
N ALA A 49 2.00 -3.94 -11.22
CA ALA A 49 2.85 -5.02 -11.66
C ALA A 49 2.08 -6.33 -11.60
N ILE A 50 2.49 -7.26 -12.45
CA ILE A 50 1.96 -8.62 -12.48
C ILE A 50 3.12 -9.58 -12.62
N VAL A 51 2.88 -10.84 -12.25
CA VAL A 51 3.79 -11.93 -12.60
C VAL A 51 3.04 -12.94 -13.46
N GLY A 52 3.53 -13.11 -14.69
CA GLY A 52 3.21 -14.23 -15.54
C GLY A 52 4.15 -15.39 -15.20
N ILE A 53 3.59 -16.50 -14.74
CA ILE A 53 4.33 -17.73 -14.42
C ILE A 53 3.55 -18.91 -14.98
N GLU A 54 4.26 -19.96 -15.40
CA GLU A 54 3.64 -21.15 -16.00
C GLU A 54 2.61 -21.83 -15.09
N ASN A 55 2.83 -21.78 -13.77
CA ASN A 55 1.89 -22.19 -12.74
C ASN A 55 2.25 -21.52 -11.41
N HIS A 56 1.27 -21.13 -10.60
CA HIS A 56 1.54 -20.66 -9.25
C HIS A 56 2.07 -21.83 -8.41
N LEU A 57 3.26 -21.67 -7.80
CA LEU A 57 4.01 -22.76 -7.17
C LEU A 57 4.28 -23.90 -8.17
N PRO A 58 5.18 -23.70 -9.15
CA PRO A 58 5.33 -24.58 -10.31
C PRO A 58 5.80 -26.01 -9.96
N ALA A 59 6.39 -26.19 -8.79
CA ALA A 59 6.82 -27.48 -8.25
C ALA A 59 5.82 -28.14 -7.28
N ASP A 60 4.68 -27.50 -6.97
CA ASP A 60 3.70 -27.99 -6.00
C ASP A 60 2.62 -28.86 -6.69
N PRO A 61 2.53 -30.16 -6.37
CA PRO A 61 1.58 -31.10 -6.99
C PRO A 61 0.14 -30.89 -6.53
N THR A 62 -0.10 -30.02 -5.55
CA THR A 62 -1.41 -29.80 -4.94
C THR A 62 -2.13 -28.57 -5.50
N THR A 63 -1.49 -27.82 -6.40
CA THR A 63 -2.07 -26.66 -7.05
C THR A 63 -3.24 -27.04 -7.95
N TYR A 64 -4.17 -26.10 -8.17
CA TYR A 64 -5.38 -26.33 -8.97
C TYR A 64 -5.05 -26.87 -10.37
N GLY A 65 -4.10 -26.25 -11.07
CA GLY A 65 -3.72 -26.66 -12.43
C GLY A 65 -3.20 -28.11 -12.51
N VAL A 66 -2.53 -28.60 -11.46
CA VAL A 66 -2.08 -30.00 -11.41
C VAL A 66 -3.24 -30.94 -11.15
N ARG A 67 -4.14 -30.60 -10.22
CA ARG A 67 -5.29 -31.45 -9.86
C ARG A 67 -6.28 -31.63 -11.02
N GLU A 68 -6.47 -30.59 -11.81
CA GLU A 68 -7.32 -30.63 -13.02
C GLU A 68 -6.61 -31.23 -14.24
N GLY A 69 -5.33 -31.63 -14.11
CA GLY A 69 -4.57 -32.24 -15.20
C GLY A 69 -4.20 -31.28 -16.33
N VAL A 70 -4.39 -29.97 -16.14
CA VAL A 70 -4.06 -28.93 -17.13
C VAL A 70 -2.58 -28.52 -17.08
N TYR A 71 -1.90 -28.82 -15.98
CA TYR A 71 -0.48 -28.54 -15.78
C TYR A 71 0.28 -29.76 -15.26
N ARG A 72 1.46 -30.00 -15.84
CA ARG A 72 2.41 -30.98 -15.33
C ARG A 72 3.43 -30.25 -14.46
N VAL A 73 3.60 -30.71 -13.22
CA VAL A 73 4.59 -30.19 -12.27
C VAL A 73 5.95 -30.02 -12.94
N ASN A 74 6.55 -28.84 -12.78
CA ASN A 74 7.91 -28.59 -13.21
C ASN A 74 8.87 -29.16 -12.14
N SER A 75 9.26 -30.42 -12.32
CA SER A 75 10.19 -31.11 -11.42
C SER A 75 11.64 -30.64 -11.56
N GLN A 76 11.94 -29.77 -12.53
CA GLN A 76 13.29 -29.27 -12.81
C GLN A 76 13.55 -27.92 -12.15
N TYR A 77 12.50 -27.20 -11.75
CA TYR A 77 12.58 -25.93 -11.02
C TYR A 77 13.52 -26.02 -9.80
N HIS A 78 14.45 -25.07 -9.67
CA HIS A 78 15.49 -25.05 -8.62
C HIS A 78 16.43 -26.27 -8.59
N THR A 79 16.64 -26.91 -9.74
CA THR A 79 17.61 -28.01 -9.87
C THR A 79 18.69 -27.69 -10.89
N VAL A 80 19.78 -28.47 -10.89
CA VAL A 80 20.87 -28.34 -11.86
C VAL A 80 20.49 -28.81 -13.27
N VAL A 81 19.30 -29.39 -13.44
CA VAL A 81 18.78 -29.86 -14.73
C VAL A 81 17.69 -28.94 -15.31
N ASP A 82 17.51 -27.74 -14.72
CA ASP A 82 16.78 -26.63 -15.33
C ASP A 82 17.64 -26.01 -16.45
N LEU A 83 17.52 -26.59 -17.64
CA LEU A 83 18.37 -26.33 -18.80
C LEU A 83 17.52 -25.91 -20.01
N PRO A 84 18.10 -25.31 -21.06
CA PRO A 84 17.34 -24.96 -22.27
C PRO A 84 16.49 -26.08 -22.87
N ASP A 85 16.97 -27.33 -22.79
CA ASP A 85 16.25 -28.52 -23.29
C ASP A 85 15.02 -28.90 -22.46
N SER A 86 14.90 -28.37 -21.24
CA SER A 86 13.74 -28.57 -20.36
C SER A 86 12.59 -27.60 -20.62
N LEU A 87 12.84 -26.54 -21.38
CA LEU A 87 11.89 -25.47 -21.61
C LEU A 87 10.81 -25.87 -22.63
N ASN A 88 9.57 -25.47 -22.34
CA ASN A 88 8.51 -25.47 -23.34
C ASN A 88 8.64 -24.23 -24.24
N TRP A 89 9.34 -24.38 -25.36
CA TRP A 89 9.59 -23.27 -26.29
C TRP A 89 8.32 -22.68 -26.94
N GLU A 90 7.24 -23.45 -27.06
CA GLU A 90 5.97 -22.92 -27.56
C GLU A 90 5.30 -22.03 -26.49
N LEU A 91 5.38 -22.41 -25.21
CA LEU A 91 4.94 -21.54 -24.11
C LEU A 91 5.75 -20.25 -24.07
N VAL A 92 7.09 -20.35 -24.18
CA VAL A 92 7.97 -19.17 -24.26
C VAL A 92 7.56 -18.24 -25.40
N ARG A 93 7.33 -18.80 -26.60
CA ARG A 93 6.89 -18.05 -27.77
C ARG A 93 5.56 -17.33 -27.53
N ARG A 94 4.53 -18.04 -27.07
CA ARG A 94 3.19 -17.47 -26.86
C ARG A 94 3.17 -16.40 -25.76
N THR A 95 3.85 -16.64 -24.65
CA THR A 95 3.98 -15.65 -23.57
C THR A 95 4.73 -14.39 -24.06
N THR A 96 5.75 -14.57 -24.90
CA THR A 96 6.47 -13.43 -25.51
C THR A 96 5.55 -12.65 -26.46
N GLN A 97 4.81 -13.33 -27.34
CA GLN A 97 3.84 -12.69 -28.24
C GLN A 97 2.78 -11.92 -27.46
N LEU A 98 2.30 -12.47 -26.35
CA LEU A 98 1.34 -11.82 -25.47
C LEU A 98 1.89 -10.54 -24.87
N ALA A 99 3.10 -10.58 -24.31
CA ALA A 99 3.74 -9.39 -23.75
C ALA A 99 3.91 -8.28 -24.81
N VAL A 100 4.40 -8.64 -26.00
CA VAL A 100 4.56 -7.70 -27.12
C VAL A 100 3.22 -7.13 -27.58
N ALA A 101 2.20 -7.98 -27.76
CA ALA A 101 0.87 -7.56 -28.20
C ALA A 101 0.24 -6.58 -27.20
N THR A 102 0.32 -6.88 -25.90
CA THR A 102 -0.20 -6.03 -24.82
C THR A 102 0.49 -4.66 -24.83
N LEU A 103 1.84 -4.62 -24.87
CA LEU A 103 2.59 -3.36 -24.92
C LEU A 103 2.29 -2.55 -26.18
N ALA A 104 2.13 -3.23 -27.32
CA ALA A 104 1.76 -2.58 -28.57
C ALA A 104 0.40 -1.88 -28.49
N GLN A 105 -0.57 -2.38 -27.70
CA GLN A 105 -1.87 -1.73 -27.54
C GLN A 105 -1.74 -0.31 -26.97
N TYR A 106 -0.96 -0.15 -25.90
CA TYR A 106 -0.71 1.17 -25.33
C TYR A 106 0.09 2.08 -26.26
N GLY A 107 0.97 1.51 -27.10
CA GLY A 107 1.73 2.27 -28.08
C GLY A 107 0.92 2.75 -29.30
N LEU A 108 -0.19 2.09 -29.63
CA LEU A 108 -1.04 2.47 -30.77
C LEU A 108 -1.90 3.70 -30.46
N GLY A 109 -2.34 3.87 -29.21
CA GLY A 109 -3.21 4.99 -28.83
C GLY A 109 -4.63 4.91 -29.43
N GLU A 110 -5.01 3.76 -29.99
CA GLU A 110 -6.29 3.54 -30.65
C GLU A 110 -7.33 3.03 -29.64
N GLY A 111 -8.18 3.93 -29.15
CA GLY A 111 -9.31 3.61 -28.28
C GLY A 111 -9.78 4.81 -27.47
N MET A 112 -10.66 4.57 -26.52
CA MET A 112 -11.07 5.60 -25.54
C MET A 112 -10.13 5.56 -24.33
N PRO A 113 -9.88 6.71 -23.69
CA PRO A 113 -9.19 6.75 -22.40
C PRO A 113 -10.04 6.08 -21.31
N ASN A 114 -9.39 5.77 -20.19
CA ASN A 114 -10.05 5.27 -18.99
C ASN A 114 -9.20 5.61 -17.77
N LEU A 115 -9.49 6.73 -17.14
CA LEU A 115 -9.01 7.10 -15.83
C LEU A 115 -9.51 6.07 -14.80
N ALA A 116 -8.64 5.71 -13.88
CA ALA A 116 -8.97 4.77 -12.84
C ALA A 116 -8.15 5.03 -11.58
N VAL A 117 -8.76 4.71 -10.45
CA VAL A 117 -8.12 4.67 -9.13
C VAL A 117 -8.48 3.38 -8.40
N PHE A 118 -7.48 2.78 -7.77
CA PHE A 118 -7.59 1.50 -7.09
C PHE A 118 -7.12 1.56 -5.65
N THR A 119 -7.43 0.50 -4.91
CA THR A 119 -6.93 0.35 -3.54
C THR A 119 -5.40 0.20 -3.58
N GLY A 120 -4.70 1.12 -2.92
CA GLY A 120 -3.24 1.17 -2.90
C GLY A 120 -2.67 2.42 -3.57
N ASP A 121 -3.47 3.10 -4.40
CA ASP A 121 -3.03 4.30 -5.12
C ASP A 121 -2.84 5.51 -4.20
N LEU A 122 -3.50 5.53 -3.04
CA LEU A 122 -3.21 6.49 -1.98
C LEU A 122 -2.16 5.91 -1.01
N HIS A 123 -1.01 6.55 -0.87
CA HIS A 123 0.00 6.13 0.10
C HIS A 123 0.75 7.32 0.71
N SER A 124 1.34 7.12 1.88
CA SER A 124 2.24 8.11 2.48
C SER A 124 3.56 8.18 1.71
N VAL A 125 4.05 9.38 1.47
CA VAL A 125 5.40 9.62 0.95
C VAL A 125 6.32 10.11 2.06
N ARG A 126 7.60 10.28 1.73
CA ARG A 126 8.57 10.95 2.62
C ARG A 126 8.02 12.36 2.93
N ASP A 127 8.20 12.81 4.16
CA ASP A 127 7.65 14.06 4.74
C ASP A 127 6.21 14.01 5.29
N ASP A 128 5.64 12.80 5.42
CA ASP A 128 4.31 12.53 6.03
C ASP A 128 3.10 12.95 5.19
N ASP A 129 3.35 13.54 4.03
CA ASP A 129 2.34 13.86 3.05
C ASP A 129 1.79 12.61 2.34
N LEU A 130 0.70 12.81 1.61
CA LEU A 130 0.05 11.77 0.83
C LEU A 130 0.36 11.94 -0.66
N ARG A 131 0.46 10.83 -1.37
CA ARG A 131 0.44 10.77 -2.83
C ARG A 131 -0.75 9.94 -3.28
N VAL A 132 -1.49 10.46 -4.24
CA VAL A 132 -2.50 9.71 -5.00
C VAL A 132 -1.96 9.47 -6.40
N ARG A 133 -2.08 8.23 -6.86
CA ARG A 133 -1.89 7.86 -8.26
C ARG A 133 -3.23 7.76 -8.97
N VAL A 134 -3.30 8.30 -10.18
CA VAL A 134 -4.41 8.10 -11.11
C VAL A 134 -3.83 7.53 -12.39
N SER A 135 -4.39 6.43 -12.89
CA SER A 135 -3.89 5.74 -14.08
C SER A 135 -4.85 5.90 -15.25
N ASN A 136 -4.32 6.11 -16.45
CA ASN A 136 -5.10 5.91 -17.67
C ASN A 136 -4.91 4.46 -18.13
N ILE A 137 -5.84 3.58 -17.75
CA ILE A 137 -5.82 2.17 -18.12
C ILE A 137 -6.49 1.90 -19.47
N GLY A 138 -7.02 2.95 -20.11
CA GLY A 138 -7.61 2.88 -21.44
C GLY A 138 -6.56 2.85 -22.54
N LEU A 139 -7.03 2.66 -23.78
CA LEU A 139 -6.18 2.63 -24.97
C LEU A 139 -6.07 4.01 -25.65
N GLY A 140 -6.94 4.97 -25.29
CA GLY A 140 -6.88 6.36 -25.75
C GLY A 140 -6.14 7.28 -24.78
N ALA A 141 -5.59 8.39 -25.28
CA ALA A 141 -4.96 9.41 -24.43
C ALA A 141 -5.98 10.36 -23.79
N VAL A 142 -5.70 10.83 -22.57
CA VAL A 142 -6.46 11.90 -21.92
C VAL A 142 -5.87 13.24 -22.33
N ALA A 143 -6.55 13.94 -23.24
CA ALA A 143 -6.05 15.15 -23.88
C ALA A 143 -6.26 16.44 -23.07
N SER A 144 -7.03 16.40 -21.99
CA SER A 144 -7.40 17.58 -21.19
C SER A 144 -7.12 17.33 -19.70
N SER A 145 -7.04 18.38 -18.91
CA SER A 145 -7.00 18.26 -17.45
C SER A 145 -8.27 17.62 -16.91
N PHE A 146 -8.19 16.97 -15.76
CA PHE A 146 -9.32 16.34 -15.09
C PHE A 146 -9.26 16.59 -13.58
N SER A 147 -10.41 16.62 -12.93
CA SER A 147 -10.49 16.86 -11.48
C SER A 147 -10.10 15.62 -10.69
N VAL A 148 -9.34 15.79 -9.61
CA VAL A 148 -9.11 14.75 -8.60
C VAL A 148 -9.55 15.28 -7.25
N GLN A 149 -10.38 14.52 -6.56
CA GLN A 149 -10.90 14.83 -5.24
C GLN A 149 -10.49 13.75 -4.26
N VAL A 150 -9.96 14.17 -3.11
CA VAL A 150 -9.70 13.28 -1.98
C VAL A 150 -10.51 13.75 -0.78
N SER A 151 -11.27 12.83 -0.23
CA SER A 151 -12.09 13.07 0.96
C SER A 151 -11.63 12.17 2.10
N GLN A 152 -11.57 12.71 3.32
CA GLN A 152 -11.42 11.90 4.52
C GLN A 152 -12.79 11.46 5.00
N CYS A 153 -12.95 10.16 5.25
CA CYS A 153 -14.20 9.58 5.69
C CYS A 153 -14.13 9.06 7.13
N ALA A 154 -15.31 8.90 7.74
CA ALA A 154 -15.48 8.10 8.95
C ALA A 154 -15.01 6.65 8.70
N LEU A 155 -14.63 5.93 9.77
CA LEU A 155 -14.07 4.57 9.65
C LEU A 155 -15.05 3.56 9.03
N ASP A 156 -16.34 3.84 9.07
CA ASP A 156 -17.43 3.08 8.46
C ASP A 156 -17.81 3.58 7.05
N SER A 157 -17.04 4.53 6.51
CA SER A 157 -17.25 5.15 5.20
C SER A 157 -18.58 5.93 5.05
N SER A 158 -19.33 6.15 6.13
CA SER A 158 -20.69 6.74 6.07
C SER A 158 -20.71 8.24 5.80
N ARG A 159 -19.65 8.96 6.18
CA ARG A 159 -19.53 10.41 6.06
C ARG A 159 -18.14 10.76 5.57
N CYS A 160 -18.06 11.58 4.53
CA CYS A 160 -16.81 12.02 3.92
C CYS A 160 -16.76 13.54 3.84
N GLU A 161 -15.61 14.12 4.13
CA GLU A 161 -15.32 15.54 4.02
C GLU A 161 -14.17 15.73 3.03
N VAL A 162 -14.34 16.63 2.06
CA VAL A 162 -13.32 16.93 1.07
C VAL A 162 -12.13 17.58 1.77
N ILE A 163 -10.95 16.96 1.65
CA ILE A 163 -9.71 17.46 2.25
C ILE A 163 -8.77 18.06 1.20
N HIS A 164 -8.89 17.63 -0.06
CA HIS A 164 -8.08 18.11 -1.17
C HIS A 164 -8.87 18.03 -2.47
N ARG A 165 -8.68 19.03 -3.32
CA ARG A 165 -9.18 19.04 -4.68
C ARG A 165 -8.16 19.74 -5.57
N GLU A 166 -7.84 19.12 -6.69
CA GLU A 166 -6.86 19.62 -7.63
C GLU A 166 -7.24 19.23 -9.07
N GLN A 167 -6.71 19.97 -10.04
CA GLN A 167 -6.79 19.62 -11.45
C GLN A 167 -5.48 18.92 -11.84
N ALA A 168 -5.58 17.66 -12.26
CA ALA A 168 -4.45 16.92 -12.77
C ALA A 168 -3.98 17.51 -14.12
N PRO A 169 -2.68 17.43 -14.44
CA PRO A 169 -2.17 17.92 -15.70
C PRO A 169 -2.77 17.16 -16.89
N GLU A 170 -2.90 17.84 -18.03
CA GLU A 170 -3.32 17.23 -19.30
C GLU A 170 -2.25 16.28 -19.88
N GLY A 171 -2.65 15.45 -20.85
CA GLY A 171 -1.72 14.68 -21.66
C GLY A 171 -1.33 13.33 -21.07
N LEU A 172 -2.26 12.65 -20.39
CA LEU A 172 -2.01 11.32 -19.85
C LEU A 172 -2.13 10.26 -20.95
N THR A 173 -0.99 9.75 -21.43
CA THR A 173 -0.95 8.72 -22.47
C THR A 173 -1.51 7.38 -21.97
N PRO A 174 -1.92 6.47 -22.87
CA PRO A 174 -2.37 5.12 -22.50
C PRO A 174 -1.33 4.40 -21.62
N GLY A 175 -1.79 3.77 -20.54
CA GLY A 175 -0.95 3.06 -19.58
C GLY A 175 -0.09 3.93 -18.67
N ALA A 176 -0.14 5.26 -18.80
CA ALA A 176 0.57 6.17 -17.92
C ALA A 176 -0.25 6.53 -16.69
N SER A 177 0.43 7.05 -15.66
CA SER A 177 -0.19 7.53 -14.43
C SER A 177 0.24 8.95 -14.09
N ALA A 178 -0.66 9.70 -13.47
CA ALA A 178 -0.39 11.00 -12.85
C ALA A 178 -0.32 10.82 -11.33
N ASP A 179 0.74 11.37 -10.72
CA ASP A 179 0.91 11.38 -9.27
C ASP A 179 0.59 12.78 -8.73
N LEU A 180 -0.39 12.89 -7.84
CA LEU A 180 -0.77 14.12 -7.15
C LEU A 180 -0.30 14.10 -5.71
N HIS A 181 0.21 15.23 -5.25
CA HIS A 181 0.75 15.39 -3.91
C HIS A 181 -0.23 16.15 -3.01
N ILE A 182 -0.50 15.61 -1.83
CA ILE A 182 -1.51 16.12 -0.91
C ILE A 182 -0.84 16.40 0.44
N PRO A 183 -0.74 17.68 0.84
CA PRO A 183 -0.19 18.04 2.15
C PRO A 183 -0.98 17.37 3.26
N TRP A 184 -0.30 16.63 4.13
CA TRP A 184 -0.96 15.83 5.15
C TRP A 184 -0.12 15.68 6.41
N GLN A 185 -0.76 15.79 7.58
CA GLN A 185 -0.04 15.82 8.86
C GLN A 185 -0.81 15.10 9.99
N ARG A 186 -1.81 14.29 9.64
CA ARG A 186 -2.63 13.53 10.61
C ARG A 186 -2.29 12.04 10.54
N PHE A 187 -2.21 11.39 11.70
CA PHE A 187 -1.72 10.01 11.81
C PHE A 187 -2.76 9.09 12.47
N GLY A 188 -2.55 7.79 12.32
CA GLY A 188 -3.46 6.75 12.79
C GLY A 188 -4.24 6.08 11.67
N GLU A 189 -5.27 5.32 12.05
CA GLU A 189 -6.16 4.66 11.09
C GLU A 189 -7.19 5.62 10.54
N MET A 190 -7.30 5.66 9.22
CA MET A 190 -8.19 6.55 8.49
C MET A 190 -8.75 5.85 7.26
N VAL A 191 -9.88 6.35 6.78
CA VAL A 191 -10.48 5.94 5.52
C VAL A 191 -10.53 7.17 4.61
N PHE A 192 -10.13 6.99 3.37
CA PHE A 192 -10.19 8.00 2.34
C PHE A 192 -11.10 7.52 1.20
N LEU A 193 -11.77 8.46 0.57
CA LEU A 193 -12.44 8.29 -0.72
C LEU A 193 -11.65 9.11 -1.74
N ILE A 194 -11.14 8.43 -2.77
CA ILE A 194 -10.53 9.07 -3.94
C ILE A 194 -11.54 9.02 -5.07
N GLU A 195 -11.76 10.16 -5.72
CA GLU A 195 -12.64 10.31 -6.88
C GLU A 195 -11.90 11.07 -7.98
N VAL A 196 -12.05 10.61 -9.21
CA VAL A 196 -11.44 11.17 -10.40
C VAL A 196 -12.53 11.57 -11.38
N ASP A 197 -12.26 12.62 -12.14
CA ASP A 197 -13.17 13.23 -13.10
C ASP A 197 -14.59 13.44 -12.56
N THR A 198 -14.68 13.99 -11.34
CA THR A 198 -15.94 14.23 -10.64
C THR A 198 -16.93 15.13 -11.40
N GLU A 199 -16.47 15.84 -12.42
CA GLU A 199 -17.26 16.71 -13.28
C GLU A 199 -17.65 16.06 -14.62
N GLY A 200 -17.17 14.84 -14.91
CA GLY A 200 -17.45 14.09 -16.14
C GLY A 200 -16.95 14.80 -17.39
N GLN A 201 -15.75 15.37 -17.33
CA GLN A 201 -15.15 16.14 -18.43
C GLN A 201 -14.50 15.23 -19.47
N ILE A 202 -14.05 14.04 -19.06
CA ILE A 202 -13.40 13.05 -19.92
C ILE A 202 -14.43 12.00 -20.31
N SER A 203 -14.49 11.65 -21.59
CA SER A 203 -15.33 10.54 -22.06
C SER A 203 -14.52 9.26 -22.00
N GLU A 204 -14.97 8.31 -21.20
CA GLU A 204 -14.18 7.13 -20.85
C GLU A 204 -14.83 5.82 -21.29
N VAL A 205 -14.06 4.72 -21.24
CA VAL A 205 -14.60 3.36 -21.43
C VAL A 205 -15.50 2.96 -20.26
N SER A 206 -15.12 3.33 -19.05
CA SER A 206 -15.80 3.02 -17.80
C SER A 206 -15.73 4.21 -16.86
N GLU A 207 -16.85 4.49 -16.20
CA GLU A 207 -16.95 5.49 -15.12
C GLU A 207 -16.93 4.82 -13.72
N THR A 208 -16.89 3.49 -13.69
CA THR A 208 -17.12 2.72 -12.44
C THR A 208 -15.87 2.58 -11.58
N ASP A 209 -14.71 2.79 -12.18
CA ASP A 209 -13.35 2.75 -11.64
C ASP A 209 -12.78 4.14 -11.36
N ASN A 210 -13.57 5.19 -11.57
CA ASN A 210 -13.26 6.57 -11.21
C ASN A 210 -13.38 6.86 -9.70
N ARG A 211 -13.59 5.84 -8.86
CA ARG A 211 -13.69 6.01 -7.42
C ARG A 211 -13.25 4.79 -6.62
N VAL A 212 -12.61 5.03 -5.48
CA VAL A 212 -12.24 3.96 -4.55
C VAL A 212 -12.21 4.43 -3.09
N PHE A 213 -12.68 3.56 -2.19
CA PHE A 213 -12.45 3.71 -0.76
C PHE A 213 -11.17 2.99 -0.37
N GLN A 214 -10.30 3.67 0.38
CA GLN A 214 -9.07 3.09 0.88
C GLN A 214 -8.93 3.34 2.38
N ARG A 215 -8.75 2.24 3.13
CA ARG A 215 -8.32 2.31 4.52
C ARG A 215 -6.80 2.34 4.58
N LEU A 216 -6.25 3.34 5.24
CA LEU A 216 -4.82 3.54 5.40
C LEU A 216 -4.47 3.80 6.86
N ARG A 217 -3.36 3.22 7.31
CA ARG A 217 -2.77 3.56 8.60
C ARG A 217 -1.52 4.38 8.37
N LEU A 218 -1.58 5.65 8.76
CA LEU A 218 -0.48 6.58 8.62
C LEU A 218 0.35 6.62 9.91
N VAL A 219 1.64 6.39 9.74
CA VAL A 219 2.66 6.49 10.80
C VAL A 219 3.62 7.60 10.35
N PRO A 220 3.96 8.56 11.22
CA PRO A 220 4.98 9.56 10.92
C PRO A 220 6.31 8.89 10.53
N GLN A 221 6.91 9.39 9.46
CA GLN A 221 8.23 9.04 8.94
C GLN A 221 9.21 10.21 9.10
N SER A 222 8.73 11.45 9.06
CA SER A 222 9.58 12.66 9.10
C SER A 222 9.84 13.20 10.50
N LYS A 223 9.00 12.83 11.45
CA LYS A 223 9.01 13.32 12.83
C LYS A 223 8.52 12.25 13.79
N ILE A 224 8.68 12.50 15.09
CA ILE A 224 8.05 11.68 16.13
C ILE A 224 6.73 12.33 16.52
N ALA A 225 5.63 11.57 16.48
CA ALA A 225 4.32 12.04 16.94
C ALA A 225 3.81 11.19 18.10
N VAL A 226 3.06 11.82 19.00
CA VAL A 226 2.54 11.19 20.21
C VAL A 226 1.02 11.33 20.27
N PHE A 227 0.29 10.21 20.20
CA PHE A 227 -1.17 10.24 20.13
C PHE A 227 -1.84 8.98 20.74
N PRO A 228 -3.08 9.08 21.22
CA PRO A 228 -3.80 10.32 21.50
C PRO A 228 -3.14 11.08 22.67
N ASN A 229 -3.15 12.40 22.59
CA ASN A 229 -2.73 13.29 23.66
C ASN A 229 -3.83 14.35 23.84
N PRO A 230 -4.60 14.35 24.95
CA PRO A 230 -4.41 13.55 26.17
C PRO A 230 -4.72 12.05 26.02
N LEU A 231 -3.99 11.21 26.75
CA LEU A 231 -4.35 9.81 26.99
C LEU A 231 -5.48 9.77 28.02
N ARG A 232 -6.62 9.22 27.62
CA ARG A 232 -7.74 8.94 28.53
C ARG A 232 -7.62 7.50 29.04
N ILE A 233 -7.49 7.30 30.35
CA ILE A 233 -7.29 5.97 30.95
C ILE A 233 -8.65 5.26 31.11
N GLY A 234 -8.83 4.18 30.36
CA GLY A 234 -9.93 3.22 30.40
C GLY A 234 -9.52 1.89 29.77
N ASN A 235 -10.48 0.97 29.55
CA ASN A 235 -10.17 -0.33 28.93
C ASN A 235 -9.58 -0.17 27.52
N GLY A 236 -8.39 -0.71 27.30
CA GLY A 236 -7.71 -0.68 25.99
C GLY A 236 -7.02 0.64 25.65
N SER A 237 -6.84 1.53 26.62
CA SER A 237 -6.20 2.83 26.38
C SER A 237 -4.71 2.65 26.08
N VAL A 238 -4.26 3.28 25.00
CA VAL A 238 -2.87 3.22 24.56
C VAL A 238 -2.47 4.58 24.00
N LEU A 239 -1.35 5.10 24.46
CA LEU A 239 -0.64 6.21 23.87
C LEU A 239 0.48 5.64 23.00
N ARG A 240 0.56 6.12 21.76
CA ARG A 240 1.48 5.67 20.73
C ARG A 240 2.52 6.74 20.52
N PHE A 241 3.78 6.35 20.60
CA PHE A 241 4.90 7.10 20.07
C PHE A 241 5.18 6.51 18.69
N SER A 242 4.95 7.28 17.64
CA SER A 242 5.05 6.81 16.25
C SER A 242 6.10 7.63 15.51
N GLY A 243 6.82 7.00 14.58
CA GLY A 243 8.00 7.59 13.94
C GLY A 243 9.27 7.50 14.79
N VAL A 244 9.27 6.61 15.80
CA VAL A 244 10.43 6.38 16.67
C VAL A 244 11.50 5.64 15.87
N PRO A 245 12.75 6.14 15.76
CA PRO A 245 13.79 5.44 15.00
C PRO A 245 14.15 4.09 15.62
N LEU A 246 14.62 3.16 14.79
CA LEU A 246 14.91 1.79 15.20
C LEU A 246 15.83 1.75 16.44
N LYS A 247 15.48 0.96 17.46
CA LYS A 247 16.22 0.83 18.74
C LYS A 247 16.34 2.11 19.59
N SER A 248 15.59 3.17 19.29
CA SER A 248 15.54 4.36 20.14
C SER A 248 14.80 4.08 21.45
N SER A 249 15.18 4.78 22.53
CA SER A 249 14.52 4.66 23.83
C SER A 249 13.50 5.76 24.05
N VAL A 250 12.35 5.40 24.62
CA VAL A 250 11.29 6.31 25.05
C VAL A 250 11.23 6.29 26.56
N GLN A 251 11.30 7.45 27.20
CA GLN A 251 11.29 7.61 28.65
C GLN A 251 10.19 8.58 29.05
N VAL A 252 9.35 8.17 30.00
CA VAL A 252 8.25 8.98 30.54
C VAL A 252 8.53 9.31 31.99
N PHE A 253 8.52 10.61 32.29
CA PHE A 253 8.78 11.17 33.61
C PHE A 253 7.49 11.71 34.21
N GLY A 254 7.31 11.44 35.50
CA GLY A 254 6.17 11.92 36.27
C GLY A 254 6.23 13.42 36.53
N PRO A 255 5.14 14.03 37.07
CA PRO A 255 5.11 15.45 37.41
C PRO A 255 6.21 15.89 38.40
N ALA A 256 6.68 14.96 39.25
CA ALA A 256 7.78 15.18 40.18
C ALA A 256 9.18 15.04 39.55
N GLY A 257 9.28 14.76 38.24
CA GLY A 257 10.55 14.61 37.52
C GLY A 257 11.19 13.22 37.60
N GLY A 258 10.63 12.29 38.37
CA GLY A 258 11.12 10.90 38.42
C GLY A 258 10.74 10.09 37.19
N LEU A 259 11.61 9.18 36.75
CA LEU A 259 11.31 8.22 35.68
C LEU A 259 10.16 7.30 36.12
N VAL A 260 9.10 7.26 35.33
CA VAL A 260 7.89 6.47 35.61
C VAL A 260 7.88 5.21 34.76
N TRP A 261 8.30 5.32 33.50
CA TRP A 261 8.24 4.25 32.52
C TRP A 261 9.29 4.44 31.43
N GLU A 262 9.79 3.35 30.88
CA GLU A 262 10.68 3.35 29.72
C GLU A 262 10.41 2.14 28.82
N ALA A 263 10.72 2.29 27.53
CA ALA A 263 10.74 1.20 26.56
C ALA A 263 11.70 1.51 25.41
N ILE A 264 12.08 0.48 24.68
CA ILE A 264 12.93 0.57 23.48
C ILE A 264 12.09 0.13 22.28
N GLU A 265 12.27 0.83 21.15
CA GLU A 265 11.68 0.43 19.88
C GLU A 265 12.20 -0.95 19.43
N ASP A 266 11.31 -1.79 18.87
CA ASP A 266 11.61 -3.17 18.46
C ASP A 266 12.13 -4.08 19.60
N ASP A 267 11.69 -3.82 20.84
CA ASP A 267 11.86 -4.73 21.97
C ASP A 267 10.76 -5.83 22.00
N ASP A 268 11.09 -7.00 22.56
CA ASP A 268 10.18 -8.15 22.70
C ASP A 268 8.92 -7.81 23.53
N ALA A 269 9.04 -6.92 24.53
CA ALA A 269 7.87 -6.45 25.28
C ALA A 269 6.91 -5.65 24.39
N GLN A 270 7.43 -4.77 23.55
CA GLN A 270 6.65 -3.94 22.63
C GLN A 270 6.01 -4.78 21.52
N ARG A 271 6.75 -5.73 20.94
CA ARG A 271 6.19 -6.65 19.94
C ARG A 271 5.03 -7.47 20.51
N ARG A 272 5.10 -7.90 21.78
CA ARG A 272 4.00 -8.59 22.47
C ARG A 272 2.76 -7.72 22.71
N LEU A 273 2.93 -6.41 22.81
CA LEU A 273 1.83 -5.44 22.88
C LEU A 273 1.24 -5.09 21.50
N GLY A 274 1.78 -5.68 20.41
CA GLY A 274 1.36 -5.39 19.05
C GLY A 274 1.92 -4.08 18.49
N ALA A 275 3.04 -3.59 19.04
CA ALA A 275 3.78 -2.48 18.43
C ALA A 275 4.27 -2.89 17.04
N LYS A 276 4.08 -1.99 16.06
CA LYS A 276 4.66 -2.15 14.72
C LYS A 276 6.06 -1.52 14.69
N ALA A 277 6.80 -1.73 13.61
CA ALA A 277 8.05 -1.03 13.37
C ALA A 277 7.84 0.49 13.47
N ASN A 278 8.81 1.19 14.06
CA ASN A 278 8.78 2.63 14.33
C ASN A 278 7.70 3.08 15.32
N GLU A 279 7.20 2.16 16.15
CA GLU A 279 6.25 2.47 17.21
C GLU A 279 6.68 1.96 18.57
N VAL A 280 6.32 2.72 19.60
CA VAL A 280 6.36 2.34 21.00
C VAL A 280 5.00 2.62 21.63
N LEU A 281 4.48 1.67 22.39
CA LEU A 281 3.16 1.71 23.01
C LEU A 281 3.28 1.88 24.51
N TRP A 282 2.51 2.83 25.07
CA TRP A 282 2.39 3.05 26.50
C TRP A 282 0.93 3.02 26.94
N HIS A 283 0.61 2.12 27.86
CA HIS A 283 -0.75 1.94 28.39
C HIS A 283 -1.05 2.84 29.61
N GLY A 284 -0.24 3.88 29.84
CA GLY A 284 -0.43 4.77 31.00
C GLY A 284 -0.11 4.08 32.33
N VAL A 285 0.89 3.20 32.34
CA VAL A 285 1.34 2.45 33.52
C VAL A 285 2.78 2.80 33.89
N ASN A 286 3.15 2.67 35.15
CA ASN A 286 4.54 2.78 35.58
C ASN A 286 5.33 1.47 35.35
N HIS A 287 6.61 1.45 35.70
CA HIS A 287 7.49 0.27 35.62
C HIS A 287 6.99 -0.96 36.41
N THR A 288 6.14 -0.76 37.42
CA THR A 288 5.47 -1.85 38.17
C THR A 288 4.10 -2.24 37.59
N ASN A 289 3.77 -1.75 36.39
CA ASN A 289 2.49 -2.00 35.70
C ASN A 289 1.25 -1.45 36.43
N ILE A 290 1.44 -0.41 37.26
CA ILE A 290 0.36 0.28 37.98
C ILE A 290 -0.08 1.50 37.16
N PRO A 291 -1.39 1.70 36.91
CA PRO A 291 -1.90 2.88 36.21
C PRO A 291 -1.47 4.19 36.87
N VAL A 292 -0.94 5.10 36.05
CA VAL A 292 -0.47 6.42 36.49
C VAL A 292 -1.65 7.35 36.79
N GLY A 293 -1.39 8.41 37.56
CA GLY A 293 -2.39 9.41 37.95
C GLY A 293 -2.69 10.43 36.85
N ASN A 294 -3.70 11.27 37.08
CA ASN A 294 -3.96 12.41 36.21
C ASN A 294 -2.82 13.42 36.30
N GLY A 295 -2.42 14.01 35.18
CA GLY A 295 -1.39 15.04 35.16
C GLY A 295 -0.69 15.20 33.83
N VAL A 296 0.28 16.12 33.81
CA VAL A 296 1.18 16.33 32.67
C VAL A 296 2.49 15.62 32.97
N TYR A 297 2.86 14.70 32.09
CA TYR A 297 4.09 13.94 32.11
C TYR A 297 5.04 14.51 31.06
N ILE A 298 6.34 14.39 31.31
CA ILE A 298 7.37 14.73 30.33
C ILE A 298 7.80 13.46 29.63
N VAL A 299 7.91 13.49 28.30
CA VAL A 299 8.54 12.40 27.54
C VAL A 299 9.86 12.88 26.96
N THR A 300 10.88 12.04 27.02
CA THR A 300 12.08 12.18 26.20
C THR A 300 12.27 10.94 25.33
N ILE A 301 12.81 11.15 24.14
CA ILE A 301 13.15 10.07 23.22
C ILE A 301 14.60 10.25 22.80
N HIS A 302 15.39 9.19 22.91
CA HIS A 302 16.81 9.21 22.62
C HIS A 302 17.15 8.19 21.52
N SER A 303 18.08 8.55 20.63
CA SER A 303 18.63 7.63 19.63
C SER A 303 19.35 6.46 20.32
N PRO A 304 19.69 5.38 19.59
CA PRO A 304 20.48 4.28 20.14
C PRO A 304 21.83 4.74 20.73
N GLU A 305 22.39 5.83 20.20
CA GLU A 305 23.64 6.45 20.65
C GLU A 305 23.44 7.43 21.83
N GLY A 306 22.19 7.62 22.29
CA GLY A 306 21.84 8.49 23.42
C GLY A 306 21.51 9.94 23.07
N THR A 307 21.52 10.32 21.78
CA THR A 307 21.19 11.68 21.35
C THR A 307 19.73 11.99 21.60
N LEU A 308 19.40 13.13 22.24
CA LEU A 308 18.02 13.54 22.45
C LEU A 308 17.35 13.89 21.11
N LEU A 309 16.35 13.11 20.72
CA LEU A 309 15.57 13.28 19.49
C LEU A 309 14.31 14.12 19.72
N MET A 310 13.66 13.92 20.87
CA MET A 310 12.41 14.61 21.22
C MET A 310 12.32 14.84 22.72
N ARG A 311 11.74 15.98 23.12
CA ARG A 311 11.29 16.24 24.48
C ARG A 311 9.89 16.86 24.44
N ASP A 312 8.87 16.03 24.70
CA ASP A 312 7.42 16.29 24.66
C ASP A 312 6.75 16.51 26.04
N LYS A 313 5.49 16.93 26.07
CA LYS A 313 4.55 16.82 27.18
C LYS A 313 3.37 15.95 26.77
N ILE A 314 3.00 15.00 27.62
CA ILE A 314 1.78 14.19 27.44
C ILE A 314 0.86 14.39 28.63
N ALA A 315 -0.44 14.56 28.36
CA ALA A 315 -1.45 14.67 29.40
C ALA A 315 -2.15 13.33 29.60
N VAL A 316 -2.32 12.93 30.86
CA VAL A 316 -3.07 11.75 31.26
C VAL A 316 -4.32 12.22 32.01
N VAL A 317 -5.48 11.73 31.56
CA VAL A 317 -6.79 12.07 32.10
C VAL A 317 -7.54 10.76 32.38
N ARG A 318 -8.29 10.70 33.47
CA ARG A 318 -9.20 9.60 33.83
C ARG A 318 -10.62 10.06 33.61
#